data_AF-A0A0R2CWL3-F1
#
_entry.id   AF-A0A0R2CWL3-F1
#
_cell.length_a   1.000
_cell.length_b   1.000
_cell.length_c   1.000
_cell.angle_alpha   90.00
_cell.angle_beta   90.00
_cell.angle_gamma   90.00
#
_symmetry.space_group_name_H-M   'P 1'
#
loop_
_entity.id
_entity.type
_entity.pdbx_description
1 polymer ?
#
loop_
_entity_poly.entity_id
_entity_poly.type
_entity_poly.pdbx_seq_one_letter_code
_entity_poly.pdbx_strand_id
1 'polypeptide(L)'
;MEVYEMNEKVKKSMLVLYYLSLITAAIESVLAFPFFGGIIVLVMLYLPLMVLLGFYIASLVFSIQTRNEIHNQEIREILEKAKRNYIIGIVLTALAWIPFFGWISHILMTFLMWQLYFKFNEIQDQILQGKVDLVDDIPAADVKSDSDNESDD
;
A
#
# COMPACT_ATOMS: atom_id res chain seq x y z
N MET A 1 -14.18 21.89 -5.21
CA MET A 1 -13.34 21.47 -6.35
C MET A 1 -12.09 20.74 -5.84
N GLU A 2 -11.34 21.36 -4.93
CA GLU A 2 -10.14 20.76 -4.29
C GLU A 2 -10.40 19.41 -3.58
N VAL A 3 -11.48 19.30 -2.80
CA VAL A 3 -11.84 18.03 -2.11
C VAL A 3 -12.16 16.91 -3.10
N TYR A 4 -12.82 17.23 -4.22
CA TYR A 4 -13.15 16.26 -5.26
C TYR A 4 -11.89 15.76 -5.98
N GLU A 5 -10.98 16.67 -6.34
CA GLU A 5 -9.70 16.30 -6.96
C GLU A 5 -8.83 15.47 -6.02
N MET A 6 -8.81 15.81 -4.73
CA MET A 6 -8.10 15.04 -3.72
C MET A 6 -8.68 13.63 -3.57
N ASN A 7 -10.01 13.48 -3.54
CA ASN A 7 -10.67 12.18 -3.44
C ASN A 7 -10.33 11.29 -4.66
N GLU A 8 -10.40 11.84 -5.87
CA GLU A 8 -10.00 11.11 -7.09
C GLU A 8 -8.52 10.71 -7.09
N LYS A 9 -7.64 11.60 -6.63
CA LYS A 9 -6.20 11.31 -6.50
C LYS A 9 -5.95 10.17 -5.53
N VAL A 10 -6.58 10.22 -4.35
CA VAL A 10 -6.46 9.18 -3.32
C VAL A 10 -6.98 7.84 -3.83
N LYS A 11 -8.16 7.81 -4.46
CA LYS A 11 -8.72 6.59 -5.07
C LYS A 11 -7.74 5.93 -6.04
N LYS A 12 -7.13 6.72 -6.94
CA LYS A 12 -6.12 6.22 -7.88
C LYS A 12 -4.90 5.68 -7.15
N SER A 13 -4.39 6.39 -6.16
CA SER A 13 -3.23 5.93 -5.38
C SER A 13 -3.51 4.63 -4.62
N MET A 14 -4.71 4.49 -4.04
CA MET A 14 -5.15 3.25 -3.38
C MET A 14 -5.22 2.07 -4.35
N LEU A 15 -5.74 2.31 -5.56
CA LEU A 15 -5.79 1.33 -6.64
C LEU A 15 -4.38 0.90 -7.08
N VAL A 16 -3.44 1.85 -7.17
CA VAL A 16 -2.03 1.55 -7.46
C VAL A 16 -1.41 0.68 -6.36
N LEU A 17 -1.64 1.02 -5.08
CA LEU A 17 -1.16 0.23 -3.94
C LEU A 17 -1.73 -1.20 -3.93
N TYR A 18 -3.01 -1.34 -4.28
CA TYR A 18 -3.65 -2.64 -4.43
C TYR A 18 -2.91 -3.51 -5.45
N TYR A 19 -2.68 -3.02 -6.67
CA TYR A 19 -1.98 -3.80 -7.69
C TYR A 19 -0.50 -4.04 -7.34
N LEU A 20 0.19 -3.06 -6.77
CA LEU A 20 1.56 -3.25 -6.32
C LEU A 20 1.67 -4.35 -5.26
N SER A 21 0.76 -4.36 -4.28
CA SER A 21 0.73 -5.39 -3.26
C SER A 21 0.42 -6.78 -3.83
N LEU A 22 -0.52 -6.87 -4.78
CA LEU A 22 -0.86 -8.11 -5.49
C LEU A 22 0.33 -8.69 -6.25
N ILE A 23 0.96 -7.86 -7.09
CA ILE A 23 2.10 -8.27 -7.91
C ILE A 23 3.26 -8.70 -7.02
N THR A 24 3.54 -7.93 -5.97
CA THR A 24 4.61 -8.25 -5.01
C THR A 24 4.31 -9.57 -4.28
N ALA A 25 3.09 -9.77 -3.78
CA ALA A 25 2.69 -11.01 -3.11
C ALA A 25 2.81 -12.24 -4.03
N ALA A 26 2.42 -12.10 -5.31
CA ALA A 26 2.55 -13.15 -6.30
C ALA A 26 4.02 -13.49 -6.60
N ILE A 27 4.87 -12.48 -6.81
CA ILE A 27 6.31 -12.68 -7.06
C ILE A 27 6.97 -13.38 -5.86
N GLU A 28 6.72 -12.89 -4.64
CA GLU A 28 7.22 -13.51 -3.40
C GLU A 28 6.79 -14.98 -3.29
N SER A 29 5.54 -15.29 -3.64
CA SER A 29 5.01 -16.65 -3.60
C SER A 29 5.74 -17.59 -4.55
N VAL A 30 6.09 -17.11 -5.75
CA VAL A 30 6.87 -17.88 -6.73
C VAL A 30 8.29 -18.13 -6.21
N LEU A 31 8.92 -17.12 -5.61
CA LEU A 31 10.28 -17.20 -5.05
C LEU A 31 10.34 -18.02 -3.74
N ALA A 32 9.22 -18.15 -3.02
CA ALA A 32 9.11 -18.94 -1.79
C ALA A 32 9.19 -20.46 -2.03
N PHE A 33 9.06 -20.93 -3.28
CA PHE A 33 9.31 -22.33 -3.61
C PHE A 33 10.82 -22.56 -3.77
N PRO A 34 11.45 -23.45 -2.98
CA PRO A 34 12.91 -23.53 -2.92
C PRO A 34 13.55 -23.94 -4.26
N PHE A 35 12.99 -24.93 -4.95
CA PHE A 35 13.51 -25.38 -6.24
C PHE A 35 13.21 -24.35 -7.35
N PHE A 36 11.98 -23.88 -7.46
CA PHE A 36 11.61 -22.93 -8.50
C PHE A 36 12.28 -21.56 -8.30
N GLY A 37 12.17 -20.99 -7.09
CA GLY A 37 12.78 -19.72 -6.73
C GLY A 37 14.30 -19.74 -6.87
N GLY A 38 14.98 -20.76 -6.33
CA GLY A 38 16.43 -20.88 -6.44
C GLY A 38 16.91 -20.98 -7.89
N ILE A 39 16.26 -21.81 -8.72
CA ILE A 39 16.60 -21.96 -10.13
C ILE A 39 16.37 -20.64 -10.88
N ILE A 40 15.22 -19.99 -10.67
CA ILE A 40 14.87 -18.71 -11.32
C ILE A 40 15.91 -17.64 -10.99
N VAL A 41 16.30 -17.51 -9.73
CA VAL A 41 17.29 -16.52 -9.28
C VAL A 41 18.66 -16.77 -9.92
N LEU A 42 19.11 -18.03 -9.98
CA LEU A 42 20.41 -18.37 -10.55
C LEU A 42 20.44 -18.19 -12.08
N VAL A 43 19.42 -18.69 -12.79
CA VAL A 43 19.34 -18.60 -14.26
C VAL A 43 19.18 -17.16 -14.73
N MET A 44 18.43 -16.34 -14.00
CA MET A 44 18.20 -14.94 -14.32
C MET A 44 19.23 -13.99 -13.70
N LEU A 45 20.38 -14.49 -13.22
CA LEU A 45 21.48 -13.70 -12.66
C LEU A 45 21.02 -12.69 -11.58
N TYR A 46 20.17 -13.13 -10.64
CA TYR A 46 19.61 -12.32 -9.56
C TYR A 46 18.70 -11.15 -10.00
N LEU A 47 18.37 -11.04 -11.30
CA LEU A 47 17.43 -10.05 -11.82
C LEU A 47 16.06 -10.06 -11.09
N PRO A 48 15.48 -11.21 -10.72
CA PRO A 48 14.22 -11.24 -9.97
C PRO A 48 14.29 -10.49 -8.64
N LEU A 49 15.43 -10.55 -7.92
CA LEU A 49 15.62 -9.80 -6.68
C LEU A 49 15.65 -8.30 -6.93
N MET A 50 16.31 -7.86 -8.01
CA MET A 50 16.37 -6.44 -8.37
C MET A 50 15.00 -5.88 -8.75
N VAL A 51 14.21 -6.65 -9.49
CA VAL A 51 12.83 -6.28 -9.84
C VAL A 51 11.96 -6.19 -8.58
N LEU A 52 12.04 -7.20 -7.71
CA LEU A 52 11.30 -7.25 -6.46
C LEU A 52 11.68 -6.09 -5.51
N LEU A 53 12.97 -5.75 -5.43
CA LEU A 53 13.45 -4.57 -4.71
C LEU A 53 12.81 -3.28 -5.27
N GLY A 54 12.72 -3.16 -6.59
CA GLY A 54 12.02 -2.05 -7.25
C GLY A 54 10.55 -1.96 -6.87
N PHE A 55 9.84 -3.10 -6.82
CA PHE A 55 8.45 -3.15 -6.36
C PHE A 55 8.30 -2.70 -4.91
N TYR A 56 9.19 -3.14 -4.02
CA TYR A 56 9.16 -2.70 -2.62
C TYR A 56 9.39 -1.20 -2.47
N ILE A 57 10.35 -0.63 -3.20
CA ILE A 57 10.61 0.81 -3.18
C ILE A 57 9.41 1.58 -3.73
N ALA A 58 8.86 1.17 -4.87
CA ALA A 58 7.68 1.82 -5.46
C ALA A 58 6.49 1.78 -4.47
N SER A 59 6.22 0.62 -3.87
CA SER A 59 5.14 0.45 -2.90
C SER A 59 5.34 1.31 -1.65
N LEU A 60 6.59 1.44 -1.18
CA LEU A 60 6.95 2.31 -0.07
C LEU A 60 6.70 3.79 -0.40
N VAL A 61 7.14 4.26 -1.56
CA VAL A 61 6.96 5.65 -1.99
C VAL A 61 5.47 5.99 -2.12
N PHE A 62 4.70 5.15 -2.83
CA PHE A 62 3.26 5.36 -2.97
C PHE A 62 2.53 5.30 -1.62
N SER A 63 2.95 4.43 -0.70
CA SER A 63 2.36 4.33 0.63
C SER A 63 2.61 5.61 1.44
N ILE A 64 3.80 6.19 1.37
CA ILE A 64 4.11 7.44 2.06
C ILE A 64 3.31 8.60 1.48
N GLN A 65 3.24 8.72 0.15
CA GLN A 65 2.48 9.78 -0.52
C GLN A 65 0.99 9.69 -0.19
N THR A 66 0.40 8.51 -0.34
CA THR A 66 -1.03 8.27 -0.08
C THR A 66 -1.39 8.53 1.39
N ARG A 67 -0.54 8.15 2.34
CA ARG A 67 -0.77 8.39 3.77
C ARG A 67 -0.81 9.87 4.12
N ASN A 68 -0.08 10.71 3.39
CA ASN A 68 -0.07 12.15 3.63
C ASN A 68 -1.31 12.85 3.07
N GLU A 69 -2.02 12.21 2.12
CA GLU A 69 -3.23 12.76 1.48
C GLU A 69 -4.52 12.29 2.17
N ILE A 70 -4.49 11.12 2.81
CA ILE A 70 -5.63 10.53 3.53
C ILE A 70 -5.71 11.06 4.96
N HIS A 71 -6.92 11.44 5.39
CA HIS A 71 -7.22 11.85 6.77
C HIS A 71 -7.85 10.74 7.61
N ASN A 72 -8.50 9.77 6.96
CA ASN A 72 -9.10 8.60 7.60
C ASN A 72 -8.06 7.82 8.43
N GLN A 73 -8.26 7.76 9.75
CA GLN A 73 -7.30 7.16 10.69
C GLN A 73 -7.11 5.66 10.45
N GLU A 74 -8.18 4.92 10.15
CA GLU A 74 -8.13 3.48 9.92
C GLU A 74 -7.22 3.15 8.73
N ILE A 75 -7.38 3.87 7.62
CA ILE A 75 -6.57 3.69 6.43
C ILE A 75 -5.12 4.09 6.71
N ARG A 76 -4.88 5.20 7.43
CA ARG A 76 -3.52 5.64 7.79
C ARG A 76 -2.77 4.59 8.61
N GLU A 77 -3.43 3.90 9.55
CA GLU A 77 -2.82 2.80 10.30
C GLU A 77 -2.43 1.61 9.41
N ILE A 78 -3.27 1.28 8.42
CA ILE A 78 -3.00 0.21 7.46
C ILE A 78 -1.81 0.59 6.56
N LEU A 79 -1.74 1.83 6.08
CA LEU A 79 -0.58 2.31 5.31
C LEU A 79 0.69 2.36 6.17
N GLU A 80 0.59 2.65 7.46
CA GLU A 80 1.77 2.59 8.33
C GLU A 80 2.28 1.16 8.53
N LYS A 81 1.38 0.18 8.68
CA LYS A 81 1.71 -1.25 8.65
C LYS A 81 2.34 -1.63 7.31
N ALA A 82 1.76 -1.18 6.19
CA ALA A 82 2.28 -1.40 4.84
C ALA A 82 3.73 -0.90 4.70
N LYS A 83 3.99 0.34 5.12
CA LYS A 83 5.33 0.95 5.14
C LYS A 83 6.36 0.06 5.84
N ARG A 84 6.01 -0.48 7.01
CA ARG A 84 6.91 -1.39 7.76
C ARG A 84 7.16 -2.67 6.98
N ASN A 85 6.13 -3.28 6.41
CA ASN A 85 6.28 -4.50 5.59
C ASN A 85 7.20 -4.25 4.39
N TYR A 86 7.05 -3.10 3.71
CA TYR A 86 7.91 -2.76 2.58
C TYR A 86 9.36 -2.53 2.99
N ILE A 87 9.62 -1.86 4.12
CA ILE A 87 10.98 -1.68 4.64
C ILE A 87 11.60 -3.04 4.98
N ILE A 88 10.85 -3.93 5.64
CA ILE A 88 11.30 -5.29 5.93
C ILE A 88 11.62 -6.04 4.63
N GLY A 89 10.75 -5.93 3.62
CA GLY A 89 10.97 -6.51 2.29
C GLY A 89 12.24 -6.01 1.60
N ILE A 90 12.54 -4.71 1.68
CA ILE A 90 13.79 -4.12 1.16
C ILE A 90 15.00 -4.75 1.83
N VAL A 91 15.00 -4.82 3.17
CA VAL A 91 16.12 -5.38 3.95
C VAL A 91 16.30 -6.87 3.64
N LEU A 92 15.21 -7.63 3.63
CA LEU A 92 15.25 -9.07 3.35
C LEU A 92 15.69 -9.36 1.91
N THR A 93 15.23 -8.59 0.93
CA THR A 93 15.66 -8.73 -0.47
C THR A 93 17.16 -8.45 -0.62
N ALA A 94 17.71 -7.47 0.11
CA ALA A 94 19.15 -7.22 0.12
C ALA A 94 19.97 -8.36 0.75
N LEU A 95 19.36 -9.17 1.63
CA LEU A 95 19.97 -10.33 2.28
C LEU A 95 19.66 -11.66 1.56
N ALA A 96 18.77 -11.65 0.56
CA ALA A 96 18.26 -12.85 -0.10
C ALA A 96 19.26 -13.54 -1.04
N TRP A 97 20.48 -13.00 -1.18
CA TRP A 97 21.58 -13.64 -1.91
C TRP A 97 22.08 -14.94 -1.24
N ILE A 98 21.83 -15.09 0.06
CA ILE A 98 22.16 -16.31 0.81
C ILE A 98 21.05 -17.35 0.56
N PRO A 99 21.31 -18.52 -0.05
CA PRO A 99 20.25 -19.39 -0.58
C PRO A 99 19.16 -19.80 0.42
N PHE A 100 19.54 -20.37 1.58
CA PHE A 100 18.58 -20.82 2.59
C PHE A 100 17.90 -19.65 3.30
N PHE A 101 18.64 -18.59 3.59
CA PHE A 101 18.09 -17.40 4.26
C PHE A 101 17.11 -16.66 3.32
N GLY A 102 17.49 -16.50 2.05
CA GLY A 102 16.65 -15.91 1.01
C GLY A 102 15.35 -16.66 0.85
N TRP A 103 15.40 -17.99 0.77
CA TRP A 103 14.20 -18.82 0.74
C TRP A 103 13.27 -18.59 1.95
N ILE A 104 13.80 -18.62 3.17
CA ILE A 104 13.02 -18.35 4.39
C ILE A 104 12.44 -16.94 4.36
N SER A 105 13.20 -15.97 3.88
CA SER A 105 12.77 -14.58 3.76
C SER A 105 11.59 -14.42 2.79
N HIS A 106 11.62 -15.14 1.66
CA HIS A 106 10.52 -15.14 0.68
C HIS A 106 9.25 -15.80 1.22
N ILE A 107 9.37 -16.85 2.05
CA ILE A 107 8.21 -17.43 2.75
C ILE A 107 7.58 -16.41 3.71
N LEU A 108 8.41 -15.76 4.53
CA LEU A 108 7.94 -14.75 5.47
C LEU A 108 7.26 -13.59 4.75
N MET A 109 7.91 -13.05 3.72
CA MET A 109 7.38 -11.93 2.94
C MET A 109 6.12 -12.31 2.16
N THR A 110 6.03 -13.53 1.61
CA THR A 110 4.81 -14.04 1.00
C THR A 110 3.61 -13.87 1.93
N PHE A 111 3.74 -14.31 3.18
CA PHE A 111 2.64 -14.18 4.15
C PHE A 111 2.31 -12.71 4.46
N LEU A 112 3.31 -11.89 4.75
CA LEU A 112 3.12 -10.47 5.07
C LEU A 112 2.49 -9.69 3.91
N MET A 113 2.87 -9.99 2.68
CA MET A 113 2.38 -9.32 1.49
C MET A 113 0.97 -9.76 1.12
N TRP A 114 0.62 -11.04 1.27
CA TRP A 114 -0.76 -11.49 1.10
C TRP A 114 -1.71 -10.91 2.15
N GLN A 115 -1.29 -10.86 3.43
CA GLN A 115 -2.08 -10.21 4.47
C GLN A 115 -2.32 -8.73 4.17
N LEU A 116 -1.30 -8.04 3.64
CA LEU A 116 -1.42 -6.65 3.24
C LEU A 116 -2.33 -6.47 2.02
N TYR A 117 -2.21 -7.33 1.02
CA TYR A 117 -3.07 -7.35 -0.15
C TYR A 117 -4.55 -7.51 0.24
N PHE A 118 -4.88 -8.47 1.12
CA PHE A 118 -6.27 -8.67 1.53
C PHE A 118 -6.85 -7.45 2.24
N LYS A 119 -6.06 -6.74 3.05
CA LYS A 119 -6.47 -5.47 3.66
C LYS A 119 -6.74 -4.38 2.61
N PHE A 120 -5.88 -4.26 1.59
CA PHE A 120 -6.12 -3.31 0.51
C PHE A 120 -7.32 -3.67 -0.35
N ASN A 121 -7.56 -4.95 -0.59
CA ASN A 121 -8.75 -5.44 -1.29
C ASN A 121 -10.03 -5.04 -0.53
N GLU A 122 -10.06 -5.26 0.78
CA GLU A 122 -11.19 -4.88 1.62
C GLU A 122 -11.45 -3.37 1.59
N ILE A 123 -10.42 -2.53 1.74
CA ILE A 123 -10.57 -1.07 1.63
C ILE A 123 -11.09 -0.69 0.24
N GLN A 124 -10.57 -1.30 -0.82
CA GLN A 124 -11.00 -1.00 -2.18
C GLN A 124 -12.47 -1.35 -2.40
N ASP A 125 -12.94 -2.49 -1.88
CA ASP A 125 -14.35 -2.87 -1.91
C ASP A 125 -15.23 -1.87 -1.13
N GLN A 126 -14.75 -1.37 0.01
CA GLN A 126 -15.46 -0.36 0.79
C GLN A 126 -15.54 1.00 0.07
N ILE A 127 -14.45 1.42 -0.62
CA ILE A 127 -14.41 2.64 -1.44
C ILE A 127 -15.41 2.52 -2.60
N LEU A 128 -15.45 1.38 -3.29
CA LEU A 128 -16.36 1.15 -4.42
C LEU A 128 -17.82 1.14 -3.99
N GLN A 129 -18.11 0.69 -2.76
CA GLN A 129 -19.44 0.70 -2.17
C GLN A 129 -19.83 2.06 -1.57
N GLY A 130 -18.94 3.06 -1.58
CA GLY A 130 -19.18 4.37 -0.98
C GLY A 130 -19.35 4.32 0.54
N LYS A 131 -18.75 3.33 1.22
CA LYS A 131 -18.87 3.12 2.68
C LYS A 131 -17.72 3.73 3.49
N VAL A 132 -16.72 4.29 2.81
CA VAL A 132 -15.50 4.81 3.42
C VAL A 132 -15.25 6.22 2.90
N ASP A 133 -15.21 7.15 3.84
CA ASP A 133 -14.78 8.52 3.58
C ASP A 133 -13.25 8.56 3.69
N LEU A 134 -12.61 8.85 2.55
CA LEU A 134 -11.14 8.88 2.40
C LEU A 134 -10.53 10.17 2.94
N VAL A 135 -11.36 11.21 2.91
CA VAL A 135 -11.12 12.53 3.47
C VAL A 135 -12.33 12.73 4.35
N ASP A 136 -12.12 13.00 5.63
CA ASP A 136 -13.24 13.34 6.51
C ASP A 136 -13.99 14.50 5.85
N ASP A 137 -15.31 14.34 5.64
CA ASP A 137 -16.14 15.48 5.33
C ASP A 137 -15.90 16.48 6.47
N ILE A 138 -15.53 17.72 6.12
CA ILE A 138 -15.54 18.82 7.09
C ILE A 138 -16.90 18.72 7.78
N PRO A 139 -16.96 18.53 9.12
CA PRO A 139 -18.23 18.37 9.78
C PRO A 139 -19.09 19.55 9.37
N ALA A 140 -20.35 19.29 8.97
CA ALA A 140 -21.30 20.34 8.59
C ALA A 140 -21.54 21.38 9.72
N ALA A 141 -20.87 21.26 10.87
CA ALA A 141 -20.79 22.22 11.95
C ALA A 141 -19.99 23.50 11.62
N ASP A 142 -19.22 23.51 10.52
CA ASP A 142 -18.35 24.63 10.12
C ASP A 142 -19.06 25.59 9.15
N VAL A 143 -20.18 25.16 8.55
CA VAL A 143 -21.11 26.04 7.86
C VAL A 143 -21.97 26.73 8.92
N LYS A 144 -21.33 27.57 9.74
CA LYS A 144 -22.07 28.57 10.49
C LYS A 144 -22.81 29.43 9.48
N SER A 145 -24.12 29.46 9.66
CA SER A 145 -25.08 30.37 9.04
C SER A 145 -24.55 31.81 9.03
N ASP A 146 -24.09 32.24 7.87
CA ASP A 146 -23.76 33.65 7.59
C ASP A 146 -25.04 34.44 7.26
N SER A 147 -26.15 34.16 7.97
CA SER A 147 -27.47 34.77 7.75
C SER A 147 -27.99 35.63 8.90
N ASP A 148 -27.25 35.76 10.01
CA ASP A 148 -27.74 36.43 11.21
C ASP A 148 -26.94 37.70 11.52
N ASN A 149 -26.67 38.52 10.49
CA ASN A 149 -26.19 39.88 10.69
C ASN A 149 -26.93 40.86 9.77
N GLU A 150 -28.26 40.88 9.88
CA GLU A 150 -29.09 41.96 9.37
C GLU A 150 -30.23 42.25 10.37
N SER A 151 -29.87 42.81 11.52
CA SER A 151 -30.77 43.67 12.31
C SER A 151 -29.97 44.38 13.40
N ASP A 152 -29.34 45.48 13.04
CA ASP A 152 -29.06 46.61 13.94
C ASP A 152 -28.82 47.84 13.04
N ASP A 153 -29.94 48.46 12.62
CA ASP A 153 -30.17 49.92 12.53
C ASP A 153 -31.53 50.23 11.87
#